data_AF-A0A5J4QJH5-F1
#
_entry.id   AF-A0A5J4QJH5-F1
#
_cell.length_a   1.000
_cell.length_b   1.000
_cell.length_c   1.000
_cell.angle_alpha   90.00
_cell.angle_beta   90.00
_cell.angle_gamma   90.00
#
_symmetry.space_group_name_H-M   'P 1'
#
loop_
_entity.id
_entity.type
_entity.pdbx_description
1 polymer ?
#
loop_
_entity_poly.entity_id
_entity_poly.type
_entity_poly.pdbx_seq_one_letter_code
_entity_poly.pdbx_strand_id
1 'polypeptide(L)'
;MEEDKLILNEIVKEGLVQRFEYTHELAWNVMKDYAEYQGNSSVGGSRDATREAFQLKLIDNGEVWMNMIKSRNQTSHTYNNETADEIYRKVISEYYPAFLSFENTIEKKRSNE
;
A
#
# COMPACT_ATOMS: atom_id res chain seq x y z
N MET A 1 20.20 -18.00 -20.70
CA MET A 1 19.27 -18.61 -21.66
C MET A 1 17.89 -17.97 -21.45
N GLU A 2 16.92 -18.11 -22.37
CA GLU A 2 15.58 -17.49 -22.25
C GLU A 2 14.84 -17.94 -20.97
N GLU A 3 15.12 -19.16 -20.51
CA GLU A 3 14.60 -19.74 -19.26
C GLU A 3 15.05 -18.97 -18.00
N ASP A 4 16.32 -18.56 -17.93
CA ASP A 4 16.84 -17.76 -16.81
C ASP A 4 16.11 -16.41 -16.69
N LYS A 5 15.72 -15.84 -17.84
CA LYS A 5 15.01 -14.56 -17.90
C LYS A 5 13.57 -14.70 -17.43
N LEU A 6 12.91 -15.83 -17.73
CA LEU A 6 11.57 -16.13 -17.25
C LEU A 6 11.56 -16.29 -15.72
N ILE A 7 12.47 -17.11 -15.20
CA ILE A 7 12.63 -17.35 -13.76
C ILE A 7 12.92 -16.02 -13.04
N LEU A 8 13.82 -15.20 -13.57
CA LEU A 8 14.13 -13.89 -12.98
C LEU A 8 12.91 -12.97 -12.94
N ASN A 9 12.07 -12.99 -13.98
CA ASN A 9 10.84 -12.18 -14.02
C ASN A 9 9.85 -12.60 -12.93
N GLU A 10 9.64 -13.91 -12.75
CA GLU A 10 8.78 -14.45 -11.69
C GLU A 10 9.29 -14.04 -10.30
N ILE A 11 10.58 -14.22 -10.03
CA ILE A 11 11.21 -13.81 -8.76
C ILE A 11 11.04 -12.30 -8.50
N VAL A 12 11.22 -11.47 -9.53
CA VAL A 12 11.05 -10.01 -9.40
C VAL A 12 9.61 -9.64 -9.10
N LYS A 13 8.63 -10.30 -9.74
CA LYS A 13 7.20 -10.07 -9.49
C LYS A 13 6.82 -10.48 -8.08
N GLU A 14 7.20 -11.67 -7.63
CA GLU A 14 6.97 -12.13 -6.26
C GLU A 14 7.60 -11.19 -5.23
N GLY A 15 8.86 -10.81 -5.46
CA GLY A 15 9.56 -9.84 -4.63
C GLY A 15 8.78 -8.53 -4.53
N LEU A 16 8.33 -7.98 -5.66
CA LEU A 16 7.55 -6.75 -5.68
C LEU A 16 6.21 -6.87 -4.94
N VAL A 17 5.49 -7.99 -5.09
CA VAL A 17 4.26 -8.23 -4.35
C VAL A 17 4.53 -8.28 -2.85
N GLN A 18 5.58 -8.98 -2.42
CA GLN A 18 5.98 -9.03 -1.01
C GLN A 18 6.31 -7.63 -0.47
N ARG A 19 7.01 -6.81 -1.27
CA ARG A 19 7.30 -5.40 -0.92
C ARG A 19 6.03 -4.58 -0.75
N PHE A 20 5.09 -4.73 -1.66
CA PHE A 20 3.79 -4.08 -1.54
C PHE A 20 3.07 -4.47 -0.25
N GLU A 21 3.03 -5.76 0.12
CA GLU A 21 2.32 -6.22 1.32
C GLU A 21 2.83 -5.55 2.60
N TYR A 22 4.14 -5.62 2.85
CA TYR A 22 4.69 -5.06 4.09
C TYR A 22 4.69 -3.53 4.05
N THR A 23 4.85 -2.89 2.89
CA THR A 23 4.77 -1.42 2.78
C THR A 23 3.36 -0.93 3.05
N HIS A 24 2.33 -1.61 2.52
CA HIS A 24 0.94 -1.31 2.84
C HIS A 24 0.67 -1.49 4.33
N GLU A 25 1.16 -2.58 4.94
CA GLU A 25 1.00 -2.85 6.37
C GLU A 25 1.60 -1.74 7.24
N LEU A 26 2.83 -1.33 6.94
CA LEU A 26 3.50 -0.24 7.65
C LEU A 26 2.76 1.09 7.46
N ALA A 27 2.33 1.39 6.24
CA ALA A 27 1.66 2.66 5.95
C ALA A 27 0.34 2.82 6.72
N TRP A 28 -0.52 1.78 6.76
CA TRP A 28 -1.78 1.91 7.49
C TRP A 28 -1.57 1.93 9.01
N ASN A 29 -0.51 1.29 9.52
CA ASN A 29 -0.11 1.45 10.92
C ASN A 29 0.32 2.88 11.24
N VAL A 30 1.11 3.53 10.38
CA VAL A 30 1.45 4.96 10.54
C VAL A 30 0.20 5.84 10.51
N MET A 31 -0.75 5.56 9.62
CA MET A 31 -2.04 6.28 9.58
C MET A 31 -2.81 6.13 10.89
N LYS A 32 -2.85 4.92 11.44
CA LYS A 32 -3.48 4.63 12.73
C LYS A 32 -2.79 5.39 13.86
N ASP A 33 -1.46 5.31 13.96
CA ASP A 33 -0.69 5.99 14.99
C ASP A 33 -0.88 7.51 14.93
N TYR A 34 -0.94 8.07 13.71
CA TYR A 34 -1.25 9.48 13.52
C TYR A 34 -2.67 9.83 13.96
N ALA A 35 -3.67 9.00 13.64
CA ALA A 35 -5.04 9.21 14.10
C ALA A 35 -5.14 9.16 15.63
N GLU A 36 -4.45 8.21 16.27
CA GLU A 36 -4.35 8.11 17.72
C GLU A 36 -3.72 9.38 18.32
N TYR A 37 -2.63 9.87 17.73
CA TYR A 37 -1.99 11.13 18.12
C TYR A 37 -2.92 12.34 17.99
N GLN A 38 -3.79 12.37 16.98
CA GLN A 38 -4.82 13.41 16.80
C GLN A 38 -6.06 13.21 17.70
N GLY A 39 -6.06 12.19 18.57
CA GLY A 39 -7.12 11.93 19.54
C GLY A 39 -8.19 10.92 19.10
N ASN A 40 -8.01 10.23 17.97
CA ASN A 40 -8.91 9.18 17.51
C ASN A 40 -8.30 7.78 17.69
N SER A 41 -8.64 7.11 18.79
CA SER A 41 -8.21 5.75 19.11
C SER A 41 -9.15 4.64 18.61
N SER A 42 -10.14 4.98 17.78
CA SER A 42 -11.12 4.00 17.28
C SER A 42 -10.67 3.26 16.01
N VAL A 43 -9.52 3.62 15.43
CA VAL A 43 -9.00 3.03 14.21
C VAL A 43 -8.50 1.59 14.47
N GLY A 44 -9.31 0.60 14.07
CA GLY A 44 -9.05 -0.81 14.36
C GLY A 44 -8.31 -1.57 13.26
N GLY A 45 -8.22 -1.04 12.03
CA GLY A 45 -7.56 -1.73 10.93
C GLY A 45 -7.46 -0.89 9.65
N SER A 46 -6.87 -1.48 8.61
CA SER A 46 -6.50 -0.76 7.36
C SER A 46 -7.64 -0.02 6.68
N ARG A 47 -8.87 -0.55 6.71
CA ARG A 47 -10.05 0.12 6.14
C ARG A 47 -10.41 1.39 6.91
N ASP A 48 -10.39 1.33 8.23
CA ASP A 48 -10.72 2.46 9.08
C ASP A 48 -9.59 3.49 9.03
N ALA A 49 -8.34 3.02 9.05
CA ALA A 49 -7.16 3.86 8.88
C ALA A 49 -7.19 4.62 7.54
N THR A 50 -7.60 3.97 6.45
CA THR A 50 -7.75 4.63 5.14
C THR A 50 -8.83 5.72 5.16
N ARG A 51 -9.99 5.46 5.78
CA ARG A 51 -11.07 6.46 5.89
C ARG A 51 -10.63 7.65 6.70
N GLU A 52 -9.99 7.39 7.84
CA GLU A 52 -9.50 8.42 8.74
C GLU A 52 -8.38 9.25 8.10
N ALA A 53 -7.40 8.59 7.47
CA ALA A 53 -6.31 9.24 6.75
C ALA A 53 -6.84 10.16 5.64
N PHE A 54 -7.91 9.78 4.95
CA PHE A 54 -8.55 10.64 3.96
C PHE A 54 -9.23 11.86 4.61
N GLN A 55 -9.93 11.69 5.73
CA GLN A 55 -10.54 12.80 6.47
C GLN A 55 -9.49 13.78 7.03
N LEU A 56 -8.38 13.25 7.53
CA LEU A 56 -7.23 14.01 8.04
C LEU A 56 -6.33 14.58 6.94
N LYS A 57 -6.67 14.38 5.66
CA LYS A 57 -5.91 14.82 4.48
C LYS A 57 -4.46 14.32 4.48
N LEU A 58 -4.24 13.11 4.98
CA LEU A 58 -2.95 12.40 4.86
C LEU A 58 -2.80 11.79 3.47
N ILE A 59 -3.93 11.44 2.84
CA ILE A 59 -4.01 10.84 1.51
C ILE A 59 -5.08 11.57 0.68
N ASP A 60 -4.84 11.71 -0.61
CA ASP A 60 -5.73 12.44 -1.52
C ASP A 60 -6.73 11.54 -2.26
N ASN A 61 -6.40 10.26 -2.43
CA ASN A 61 -7.24 9.32 -3.17
C ASN A 61 -7.52 8.07 -2.32
N GLY A 62 -8.56 8.14 -1.48
CA GLY A 62 -8.98 7.02 -0.64
C GLY A 62 -9.40 5.77 -1.43
N GLU A 63 -9.85 5.90 -2.69
CA GLU A 63 -10.25 4.76 -3.52
C GLU A 63 -9.04 3.88 -3.88
N VAL A 64 -7.91 4.50 -4.24
CA VAL A 64 -6.66 3.77 -4.52
C VAL A 64 -6.23 2.96 -3.30
N TRP A 65 -6.28 3.54 -2.10
CA TRP A 65 -5.95 2.85 -0.85
C TRP A 65 -6.95 1.72 -0.51
N MET A 66 -8.25 1.94 -0.75
CA MET A 66 -9.24 0.87 -0.62
C MET A 66 -9.00 -0.27 -1.61
N ASN A 67 -8.49 0.03 -2.81
CA ASN A 67 -8.09 -0.98 -3.79
C ASN A 67 -6.81 -1.71 -3.37
N MET A 68 -5.84 -1.04 -2.71
CA MET A 68 -4.69 -1.73 -2.12
C MET A 68 -5.13 -2.82 -1.13
N ILE A 69 -6.11 -2.53 -0.26
CA ILE A 69 -6.63 -3.52 0.69
C ILE A 69 -7.21 -4.74 -0.04
N LYS A 70 -7.93 -4.52 -1.15
CA LYS A 70 -8.45 -5.62 -1.98
C LYS A 70 -7.31 -6.42 -2.59
N SER A 71 -6.34 -5.75 -3.23
CA SER A 71 -5.17 -6.40 -3.82
C SER A 71 -4.38 -7.20 -2.80
N ARG A 72 -4.14 -6.66 -1.59
CA ARG A 72 -3.45 -7.34 -0.49
C ARG A 72 -4.20 -8.57 0.01
N ASN A 73 -5.54 -8.60 -0.05
CA ASN A 73 -6.28 -9.82 0.27
C ASN A 73 -6.19 -10.88 -0.84
N GLN A 74 -5.79 -10.48 -2.05
CA GLN A 74 -5.62 -11.38 -3.20
C GLN A 74 -4.17 -11.86 -3.36
N THR A 75 -3.20 -11.29 -2.65
CA THR A 75 -1.78 -11.67 -2.79
C THR A 75 -1.49 -13.08 -2.28
N SER A 76 -2.31 -13.62 -1.35
CA SER A 76 -2.26 -15.04 -0.95
C SER A 76 -2.71 -16.00 -2.06
N HIS A 77 -3.32 -15.47 -3.13
CA HIS A 77 -3.78 -16.22 -4.31
C HIS A 77 -2.89 -15.98 -5.55
N THR A 78 -1.66 -15.49 -5.35
CA THR A 78 -0.69 -15.16 -6.42
C THR A 78 -0.20 -16.37 -7.23
N TYR A 79 -0.50 -17.60 -6.81
CA TYR A 79 -0.35 -18.79 -7.66
C TYR A 79 -1.17 -18.70 -8.96
N ASN A 80 -2.15 -17.79 -9.04
CA ASN A 80 -2.77 -17.39 -10.31
C ASN A 80 -1.94 -16.26 -10.96
N ASN A 81 -1.22 -16.60 -12.04
CA ASN A 81 -0.41 -15.67 -12.83
C ASN A 81 -1.16 -14.40 -13.27
N GLU A 82 -2.46 -14.50 -13.60
CA GLU A 82 -3.26 -13.34 -14.01
C GLU A 82 -3.45 -12.34 -12.85
N THR A 83 -3.72 -12.84 -11.65
CA THR A 83 -3.86 -12.03 -10.43
C THR A 83 -2.54 -11.37 -10.06
N ALA A 84 -1.43 -12.12 -10.12
CA ALA A 84 -0.11 -11.59 -9.83
C ALA A 84 0.28 -10.46 -10.81
N ASP A 85 -0.01 -10.64 -12.10
CA ASP A 85 0.23 -9.62 -13.13
C ASP A 85 -0.63 -8.37 -12.96
N GLU A 86 -1.90 -8.54 -12.56
CA GLU A 86 -2.78 -7.41 -12.26
C GLU A 86 -2.26 -6.60 -11.07
N ILE A 87 -1.90 -7.27 -9.96
CA ILE A 87 -1.36 -6.61 -8.77
C ILE A 87 -0.03 -5.93 -9.11
N TYR A 88 0.86 -6.60 -9.85
CA TYR A 88 2.12 -6.02 -10.29
C TYR A 88 1.89 -4.69 -11.04
N ARG A 89 0.97 -4.68 -12.01
CA ARG A 89 0.63 -3.46 -12.76
C ARG A 89 0.11 -2.36 -11.83
N LYS A 90 -0.85 -2.68 -10.97
CA LYS A 90 -1.43 -1.72 -10.00
C LYS A 90 -0.39 -1.15 -9.05
N VAL A 91 0.54 -1.98 -8.56
CA VAL A 91 1.62 -1.52 -7.67
C VAL A 91 2.46 -0.46 -8.35
N ILE A 92 2.86 -0.68 -9.60
CA ILE A 92 3.70 0.26 -10.35
C ILE A 92 2.92 1.53 -10.74
N SER A 93 1.70 1.38 -11.26
CA SER A 93 0.97 2.51 -11.87
C SER A 93 0.15 3.33 -10.89
N GLU A 94 -0.30 2.73 -9.78
CA GLU A 94 -1.26 3.36 -8.86
C GLU A 94 -0.74 3.41 -7.42
N TYR A 95 -0.23 2.29 -6.89
CA TYR A 95 0.05 2.21 -5.46
C TYR A 95 1.36 2.88 -5.08
N TYR A 96 2.42 2.70 -5.88
CA TYR A 96 3.69 3.35 -5.64
C TYR A 96 3.59 4.88 -5.62
N PRO A 97 2.94 5.55 -6.61
CA PRO A 97 2.68 6.98 -6.53
C PRO A 97 1.88 7.41 -5.29
N ALA A 98 0.89 6.60 -4.88
CA ALA A 98 0.09 6.89 -3.69
C ALA A 98 0.91 6.80 -2.39
N PHE A 99 1.84 5.84 -2.28
CA PHE A 99 2.78 5.75 -1.17
C PHE A 99 3.71 6.97 -1.11
N LEU A 100 4.27 7.40 -2.25
CA LEU A 100 5.12 8.59 -2.31
C LEU A 100 4.34 9.86 -1.90
N SER A 101 3.07 9.99 -2.31
CA SER A 101 2.25 11.13 -1.87
C SER A 101 2.04 11.12 -0.36
N PHE A 102 1.72 9.96 0.21
CA PHE A 102 1.53 9.79 1.65
C PHE A 102 2.80 10.08 2.43
N GLU A 103 3.95 9.54 2.02
CA GLU A 103 5.26 9.80 2.63
C GLU A 103 5.56 11.30 2.66
N ASN A 104 5.40 11.99 1.53
CA ASN A 104 5.60 13.43 1.43
C ASN A 104 4.69 14.22 2.40
N THR A 105 3.44 13.79 2.56
CA THR A 105 2.49 14.45 3.47
C THR A 105 2.88 14.24 4.93
N ILE A 106 3.27 13.03 5.31
CA ILE A 106 3.71 12.72 6.68
C ILE A 106 5.02 13.44 7.01
N GLU A 107 5.99 13.48 6.10
CA GLU A 107 7.25 14.19 6.30
C GLU A 107 7.05 15.69 6.49
N LYS A 108 6.14 16.30 5.74
CA LYS A 108 5.76 17.72 5.94
C LYS A 108 5.12 17.95 7.30
N LYS A 109 4.26 17.05 7.76
CA LYS A 109 3.63 17.17 9.09
C LYS A 109 4.67 17.01 10.20
N ARG A 110 5.59 16.04 10.07
CA ARG A 110 6.70 15.83 11.00
C ARG A 110 7.65 17.03 11.09
N SER A 111 7.87 17.75 9.98
CA SER A 111 8.80 18.88 9.92
C SER A 111 8.18 20.24 10.29
N ASN A 112 6.85 20.30 10.39
CA ASN A 112 6.09 21.52 10.73
C ASN A 112 5.64 21.55 12.20
N GLU A 113 6.10 20.57 13.00
CA GLU A 113 6.10 20.58 14.47
C GLU A 113 7.50 20.93 14.97
#